data_AF-A0A7J6XFC7-F1
#
_entry.id   AF-A0A7J6XFC7-F1
#
_cell.length_a   1.000
_cell.length_b   1.000
_cell.length_c   1.000
_cell.angle_alpha   90.00
_cell.angle_beta   90.00
_cell.angle_gamma   90.00
#
_symmetry.space_group_name_H-M   'P 1'
#
loop_
_entity.id
_entity.type
_entity.pdbx_description
1 polymer ?
#
loop_
_entity_poly.entity_id
_entity_poly.type
_entity_poly.pdbx_seq_one_letter_code
_entity_poly.pdbx_strand_id
1 'polypeptide(L)'
;MWMEEHIFIRRRLAIQQRVALFPQFPPESPSPAAPLFLQDPCVFDATSICAVGDGSTDDTDAFTSAWREACAVVSAVLLAPV
;
A
#
# COMPACT_ATOMS: atom_id res chain seq x y z
N MET A 1 -13.22 21.55 -22.22
CA MET A 1 -12.67 21.66 -20.85
C MET A 1 -13.00 20.36 -20.12
N TRP A 2 -12.18 19.33 -20.37
CA TRP A 2 -12.38 17.91 -20.03
C TRP A 2 -10.97 17.26 -19.94
N MET A 3 -10.16 17.62 -18.94
CA MET A 3 -8.81 17.05 -18.80
C MET A 3 -8.34 16.77 -17.37
N GLU A 4 -9.16 17.02 -16.34
CA GLU A 4 -8.70 16.88 -14.94
C GLU A 4 -9.23 15.61 -14.24
N GLU A 5 -10.29 14.95 -14.73
CA GLU A 5 -10.83 13.73 -14.08
C GLU A 5 -10.12 12.42 -14.48
N HIS A 6 -9.32 12.43 -15.55
CA HIS A 6 -8.75 11.19 -16.11
C HIS A 6 -7.47 10.71 -15.41
N ILE A 7 -6.79 11.57 -14.65
CA ILE A 7 -5.53 11.21 -13.97
C ILE A 7 -5.80 10.37 -12.72
N PHE A 8 -6.88 10.66 -11.98
CA PHE A 8 -7.19 9.97 -10.74
C PHE A 8 -7.72 8.54 -10.96
N ILE A 9 -8.52 8.33 -12.01
CA ILE A 9 -9.09 7.01 -12.33
C ILE A 9 -8.02 6.05 -12.89
N ARG A 10 -7.02 6.55 -13.65
CA ARG A 10 -5.99 5.69 -14.25
C ARG A 10 -4.95 5.17 -13.24
N ARG A 11 -4.73 5.84 -12.11
CA ARG A 11 -3.82 5.34 -11.06
C ARG A 11 -4.41 4.22 -10.20
N ARG A 12 -5.74 4.15 -10.02
CA ARG A 12 -6.40 3.02 -9.33
C ARG A 12 -6.37 1.72 -10.12
N LEU A 13 -6.43 1.79 -11.45
CA LEU A 13 -6.40 0.59 -12.31
C LEU A 13 -5.01 -0.02 -12.46
N ALA A 14 -3.94 0.77 -12.38
CA ALA A 14 -2.57 0.28 -12.55
C ALA A 14 -2.07 -0.61 -11.39
N ILE A 15 -2.62 -0.48 -10.18
CA ILE A 15 -2.25 -1.33 -9.04
C ILE A 15 -2.95 -2.70 -9.12
N GLN A 16 -4.10 -2.81 -9.79
CA GLN A 16 -4.81 -4.09 -9.91
C GLN A 16 -4.25 -5.03 -10.99
N GLN A 17 -3.32 -4.60 -11.85
CA GLN A 17 -2.97 -5.38 -13.06
C GLN A 17 -1.61 -6.08 -13.04
N ARG A 18 -0.87 -6.09 -11.92
CA ARG A 18 0.42 -6.83 -11.80
C ARG A 18 0.26 -8.28 -11.30
N VAL A 19 -0.83 -8.96 -11.65
CA VAL A 19 -1.00 -10.42 -11.41
C VAL A 19 -1.10 -11.18 -12.73
N ALA A 20 -0.19 -10.90 -13.67
CA ALA A 20 -0.18 -11.59 -14.96
C ALA A 20 1.24 -11.95 -15.41
N LEU A 21 2.05 -12.53 -14.52
CA LEU A 21 3.29 -13.22 -14.89
C LEU A 21 3.50 -14.43 -13.97
N PHE A 22 2.65 -15.44 -14.08
CA PHE A 22 2.96 -16.77 -13.56
C PHE A 22 2.89 -17.80 -14.68
N PRO A 23 3.87 -18.71 -14.82
CA PRO A 23 3.80 -19.82 -15.76
C PRO A 23 2.59 -20.69 -15.40
N GLN A 24 1.86 -21.13 -16.42
CA GLN A 24 0.61 -21.88 -16.28
C GLN A 24 0.87 -23.22 -15.58
N PHE A 25 0.41 -23.37 -14.34
CA PHE A 25 0.41 -24.66 -13.65
C PHE A 25 -0.71 -25.55 -14.23
N PRO A 26 -0.49 -26.87 -14.37
CA PRO A 26 -1.51 -27.82 -14.80
C PRO A 26 -2.71 -27.85 -13.83
N PRO A 27 -3.89 -28.34 -14.26
CA PRO A 27 -5.11 -28.30 -13.45
C PRO A 27 -5.01 -29.31 -12.30
N GLU A 28 -4.38 -28.92 -11.20
CA GLU A 28 -4.27 -29.74 -10.00
C GLU A 28 -5.44 -29.42 -9.06
N SER A 29 -6.32 -30.42 -8.91
CA SER A 29 -7.20 -30.79 -7.79
C SER A 29 -7.76 -29.67 -6.88
N PRO A 30 -9.06 -29.67 -6.49
CA PRO A 30 -9.67 -28.61 -5.69
C PRO A 30 -9.06 -28.54 -4.28
N SER A 31 -8.00 -27.74 -4.14
CA SER A 31 -7.45 -27.32 -2.85
C SER A 31 -8.48 -26.39 -2.19
N PRO A 32 -8.78 -26.55 -0.89
CA PRO A 32 -9.76 -25.70 -0.22
C PRO A 32 -9.30 -24.25 -0.32
N ALA A 33 -10.14 -23.40 -0.90
CA ALA A 33 -9.89 -21.98 -1.07
C ALA A 33 -9.39 -21.40 0.26
N ALA A 34 -8.15 -20.91 0.27
CA ALA A 34 -7.63 -20.17 1.40
C ALA A 34 -8.64 -19.05 1.72
N PRO A 35 -8.98 -18.81 3.00
CA PRO A 35 -9.88 -17.72 3.35
C PRO A 35 -9.31 -16.44 2.74
N LEU A 36 -10.09 -15.76 1.90
CA LEU A 36 -9.80 -14.40 1.51
C LEU A 36 -9.89 -13.58 2.78
N PHE A 37 -8.77 -13.47 3.49
CA PHE A 37 -8.73 -12.69 4.70
C PHE A 37 -9.05 -11.24 4.29
N LEU A 38 -10.25 -10.79 4.66
CA LEU A 38 -10.53 -9.37 4.87
C LEU A 38 -9.71 -8.94 6.09
N GLN A 39 -8.37 -8.96 5.99
CA GLN A 39 -7.53 -8.33 7.00
C GLN A 39 -7.68 -6.84 6.80
N ASP A 40 -8.05 -6.13 7.86
CA ASP A 40 -7.92 -4.69 7.88
C ASP A 40 -6.49 -4.32 7.45
N PRO A 41 -6.32 -3.26 6.65
CA PRO A 41 -5.00 -2.89 6.17
C PRO A 41 -4.08 -2.59 7.35
N CYS A 42 -2.85 -3.09 7.33
CA CYS A 42 -1.84 -2.68 8.30
C CYS A 42 -1.53 -1.19 8.07
N VAL A 43 -2.00 -0.32 8.97
CA VAL A 43 -1.80 1.13 8.88
C VAL A 43 -0.70 1.55 9.86
N PHE A 44 0.28 2.27 9.34
CA PHE A 44 1.37 2.87 10.12
C PHE A 44 1.28 4.39 9.99
N ASP A 45 1.17 5.08 11.11
CA ASP A 45 1.03 6.54 11.14
C ASP A 45 2.34 7.17 11.61
N ALA A 46 2.99 7.95 10.75
CA ALA A 46 4.26 8.60 11.09
C ALA A 46 4.12 9.60 12.26
N THR A 47 2.92 10.16 12.50
CA THR A 47 2.66 11.05 13.64
C THR A 47 2.79 10.34 14.98
N SER A 48 2.59 9.01 15.00
CA SER A 48 2.82 8.18 16.19
C SER A 48 4.30 8.15 16.62
N ILE A 49 5.21 8.50 15.70
CA ILE A 49 6.66 8.60 15.90
C ILE A 49 7.13 10.05 15.72
N CYS A 50 6.27 11.01 16.08
CA CYS A 50 6.57 12.45 16.14
C CYS A 50 6.75 13.17 14.79
N ALA A 51 6.28 12.61 13.65
CA ALA A 51 6.21 13.40 12.42
C ALA A 51 5.19 14.55 12.55
N VAL A 52 5.56 15.76 12.14
CA VAL A 52 4.74 16.98 12.29
C VAL A 52 4.00 17.35 11.01
N GLY A 53 4.69 17.36 9.86
CA GLY A 53 4.11 17.75 8.57
C GLY A 53 3.94 19.25 8.35
N ASP A 54 4.63 20.12 9.09
CA ASP A 54 4.52 21.59 8.93
C ASP A 54 5.32 22.17 7.74
N GLY A 55 5.97 21.31 6.95
CA GLY A 55 6.83 21.69 5.83
C GLY A 55 8.17 22.34 6.21
N SER A 56 8.50 22.42 7.51
CA SER A 56 9.74 23.02 8.02
C SER A 56 10.51 22.10 8.98
N THR A 57 9.81 21.30 9.75
CA THR A 57 10.36 20.30 10.66
C THR A 57 10.90 19.12 9.84
N ASP A 58 12.10 18.66 10.19
CA ASP A 58 12.69 17.48 9.54
C ASP A 58 12.08 16.19 10.11
N ASP A 59 11.11 15.63 9.38
CA ASP A 59 10.42 14.40 9.74
C ASP A 59 11.12 13.12 9.19
N THR A 60 12.35 13.22 8.69
CA THR A 60 13.05 12.11 8.00
C THR A 60 13.15 10.86 8.87
N ASP A 61 13.50 11.00 10.15
CA ASP A 61 13.68 9.88 11.07
C ASP A 61 12.35 9.22 11.45
N ALA A 62 11.31 10.02 11.67
CA ALA A 62 9.96 9.54 11.96
C ALA A 62 9.38 8.74 10.78
N PHE A 63 9.50 9.30 9.57
CA PHE A 63 9.05 8.63 8.35
C PHE A 63 9.84 7.35 8.08
N THR A 64 11.17 7.38 8.22
CA THR A 64 12.04 6.21 8.02
C THR A 64 11.69 5.08 8.99
N SER A 65 11.39 5.41 10.24
CA SER A 65 11.01 4.43 11.26
C SER A 65 9.68 3.77 10.91
N ALA A 66 8.65 4.56 10.58
CA ALA A 66 7.35 4.03 10.19
C ALA A 66 7.41 3.22 8.88
N TRP A 67 8.25 3.61 7.92
CA TRP A 67 8.51 2.85 6.70
C TRP A 67 9.17 1.50 6.98
N ARG A 68 10.14 1.43 7.90
CA ARG A 68 10.78 0.16 8.29
C ARG A 68 9.79 -0.82 8.89
N GLU A 69 8.86 -0.32 9.73
CA GLU A 69 7.80 -1.15 10.30
C GLU A 69 6.82 -1.64 9.24
N ALA A 70 6.44 -0.77 8.29
CA ALA A 70 5.60 -1.15 7.16
C ALA A 70 6.23 -2.24 6.28
N CYS A 71 7.56 -2.26 6.13
CA CYS A 71 8.28 -3.31 5.41
C CYS A 71 8.24 -4.70 6.09
N ALA A 72 7.79 -4.81 7.35
CA ALA A 72 7.68 -6.08 8.06
C ALA A 72 6.42 -6.90 7.67
N VAL A 73 5.51 -6.32 6.88
CA VAL A 73 4.28 -6.97 6.42
C VAL A 73 4.19 -6.99 4.89
N VAL A 74 3.30 -7.85 4.35
CA VAL A 74 3.14 -8.04 2.89
C VAL A 74 2.51 -6.81 2.21
N SER A 75 1.64 -6.10 2.91
CA SER A 75 0.95 -4.90 2.40
C SER A 75 0.63 -3.96 3.56
N ALA A 76 0.90 -2.68 3.37
CA ALA A 76 0.71 -1.65 4.38
C ALA A 76 0.27 -0.31 3.76
N VAL A 77 -0.41 0.50 4.57
CA VAL A 77 -0.66 1.92 4.30
C VAL A 77 0.19 2.72 5.28
N LEU A 78 1.04 3.60 4.76
CA LEU A 78 1.80 4.56 5.55
C LEU A 78 1.11 5.93 5.47
N LEU A 79 0.71 6.48 6.61
CA LEU A 79 0.15 7.83 6.70
C LEU A 79 1.27 8.82 7.04
N ALA A 80 1.38 9.87 6.22
CA ALA A 80 2.28 10.99 6.45
C ALA A 80 1.45 12.27 6.70
N PRO A 81 1.80 13.08 7.70
CA PRO A 81 1.16 14.38 7.91
C PRO A 81 1.52 15.35 6.77
N VAL A 82 0.64 16.33 6.52
CA VAL A 82 0.76 17.35 5.46
C VAL A 82 0.53 18.75 6.01
#